data_AF-X1GY76-F1
#
_entry.id   AF-X1GY76-F1
#
_cell.length_a   1.000
_cell.length_b   1.000
_cell.length_c   1.000
_cell.angle_alpha   90.00
_cell.angle_beta   90.00
_cell.angle_gamma   90.00
#
_symmetry.space_group_name_H-M   'P 1'
#
loop_
_entity.id
_entity.type
_entity.pdbx_description
1 polymer ?
#
loop_
_entity_poly.entity_id
_entity_poly.type
_entity_poly.pdbx_seq_one_letter_code
_entity_poly.pdbx_strand_id
1 'polypeptide(L)'
;EILARIRSSGPLQPARLSCDEDGVTVELAHGEDGVSPGQACVFYAASGGGERLLGGGWIKSAAGGAWSARDGFQATATSGAGEALAAVSR
;
A
#
# COMPACT_ATOMS: atom_id res chain seq x y z
N GLU A 1 -8.47 -12.21 -6.21
CA GLU A 1 -7.86 -11.99 -4.88
C GLU A 1 -6.36 -12.13 -5.01
N ILE A 2 -5.59 -11.24 -4.37
CA ILE A 2 -4.13 -11.30 -4.35
C ILE A 2 -3.63 -11.28 -2.90
N LEU A 3 -2.38 -11.65 -2.71
CA LEU A 3 -1.68 -11.47 -1.45
C LEU A 3 -0.63 -10.37 -1.63
N ALA A 4 -0.52 -9.47 -0.65
CA ALA A 4 0.48 -8.41 -0.64
C ALA A 4 1.43 -8.58 0.55
N ARG A 5 2.68 -8.16 0.37
CA ARG A 5 3.67 -8.04 1.44
C ARG A 5 4.35 -6.68 1.37
N ILE A 6 4.27 -5.93 2.46
CA ILE A 6 4.89 -4.59 2.58
C ILE A 6 6.28 -4.70 3.22
N ARG A 7 6.39 -5.43 4.32
CA ARG A 7 7.66 -5.65 5.05
C ARG A 7 8.23 -7.03 4.75
N SER A 8 9.55 -7.11 4.59
CA SER A 8 10.24 -8.37 4.28
C SER A 8 10.01 -9.47 5.34
N SER A 9 9.83 -9.07 6.60
CA SER A 9 9.55 -9.97 7.72
C SER A 9 8.06 -10.19 7.99
N GLY A 10 7.17 -9.54 7.23
CA GLY A 10 5.73 -9.63 7.47
C GLY A 10 5.06 -10.81 6.78
N PRO A 11 3.85 -11.17 7.25
CA PRO A 11 3.05 -12.19 6.59
C PRO A 11 2.56 -11.69 5.22
N LEU A 12 2.23 -12.64 4.35
CA LEU A 12 1.42 -12.37 3.18
C LEU A 12 -0.01 -12.09 3.63
N GLN A 13 -0.56 -10.96 3.22
CA GLN A 13 -1.91 -10.55 3.62
C GLN A 13 -2.83 -10.38 2.41
N PRO A 14 -4.11 -10.79 2.49
CA PRO A 14 -5.06 -10.55 1.42
C PRO A 14 -5.17 -9.06 1.08
N ALA A 15 -5.15 -8.76 -0.22
CA ALA A 15 -5.22 -7.41 -0.71
C ALA A 15 -6.09 -7.31 -1.97
N ARG A 16 -6.58 -6.10 -2.22
CA ARG A 16 -7.29 -5.73 -3.45
C ARG A 16 -6.50 -4.68 -4.19
N LEU A 17 -6.34 -4.89 -5.49
CA LEU A 17 -5.74 -3.91 -6.40
C LEU A 17 -6.84 -3.21 -7.17
N SER A 18 -6.73 -1.90 -7.23
CA SER A 18 -7.51 -1.03 -8.13
C SER A 18 -6.53 -0.24 -8.97
N CYS A 19 -6.78 -0.19 -10.27
CA CYS A 19 -5.99 0.59 -11.21
C CYS A 19 -6.90 1.61 -11.89
N ASP A 20 -6.43 2.85 -11.93
CA ASP A 20 -7.10 4.01 -12.48
C ASP A 20 -6.08 4.89 -13.23
N GLU A 21 -6.50 6.06 -13.72
CA GLU A 21 -5.64 6.96 -14.50
C GLU A 21 -4.49 7.56 -13.66
N ASP A 22 -4.64 7.69 -12.33
CA ASP A 22 -3.63 8.21 -11.42
C ASP A 22 -2.65 7.13 -10.92
N GLY A 23 -3.00 5.85 -11.09
CA GLY A 23 -2.08 4.73 -10.91
C GLY A 23 -2.69 3.48 -10.32
N VAL A 24 -1.97 2.86 -9.38
CA VAL A 24 -2.37 1.61 -8.73
C VAL A 24 -2.53 1.85 -7.23
N THR A 25 -3.73 1.57 -6.73
CA THR A 25 -4.06 1.61 -5.31
C THR A 25 -4.18 0.19 -4.76
N VAL A 26 -3.59 -0.04 -3.59
CA VAL A 26 -3.59 -1.32 -2.89
C VAL A 26 -4.36 -1.17 -1.60
N GLU A 27 -5.46 -1.91 -1.45
CA GLU A 27 -6.21 -1.98 -0.21
C GLU A 27 -5.89 -3.31 0.51
N LEU A 28 -5.37 -3.20 1.72
CA LEU A 28 -4.97 -4.32 2.57
C LEU A 28 -6.15 -4.73 3.46
N ALA A 29 -6.50 -6.03 3.47
CA ALA A 29 -7.69 -6.51 4.20
C ALA A 29 -7.64 -6.24 5.72
N HIS A 30 -6.44 -6.19 6.31
CA HIS A 30 -6.23 -5.95 7.73
C HIS A 30 -5.49 -4.65 8.02
N GLY A 31 -5.15 -3.87 7.00
CA GLY A 31 -4.21 -2.76 7.11
C GLY A 31 -2.78 -3.24 7.42
N GLU A 32 -1.84 -2.29 7.43
CA GLU A 32 -0.46 -2.50 7.86
C GLU A 32 0.01 -1.23 8.57
N ASP A 33 0.72 -1.39 9.67
CA ASP A 33 1.27 -0.27 10.44
C ASP A 33 2.66 0.12 9.93
N GLY A 34 3.01 1.39 10.07
CA GLY A 34 4.34 1.89 9.71
C GLY A 34 4.64 1.88 8.20
N VAL A 35 3.61 1.89 7.35
CA VAL A 35 3.77 1.98 5.90
C VAL A 35 4.25 3.39 5.52
N SER A 36 5.40 3.46 4.86
CA SER A 36 6.08 4.71 4.52
C SER A 36 6.44 4.76 3.04
N PRO A 37 6.47 5.95 2.42
CA PRO A 37 6.98 6.12 1.07
C PRO A 37 8.39 5.54 0.91
N GLY A 38 8.66 4.89 -0.21
CA GLY A 38 9.94 4.24 -0.49
C GLY A 38 10.09 2.84 0.08
N GLN A 39 9.09 2.28 0.77
CA GLN A 39 9.03 0.84 1.02
C GLN A 39 8.56 0.08 -0.22
N ALA A 40 8.87 -1.21 -0.27
CA ALA A 40 8.42 -2.09 -1.34
C ALA A 40 7.04 -2.69 -1.00
N CYS A 41 6.18 -2.83 -1.99
CA CYS A 41 4.97 -3.63 -1.92
C CYS A 41 5.06 -4.73 -2.97
N VAL A 42 4.97 -5.97 -2.54
CA VAL A 42 5.14 -7.15 -3.40
C VAL A 42 3.84 -7.94 -3.46
N PHE A 43 3.42 -8.32 -4.66
CA PHE A 43 2.16 -9.01 -4.92
C PHE A 43 2.39 -10.47 -5.30
N TYR A 44 1.57 -11.35 -4.72
CA TYR A 44 1.58 -12.78 -4.93
C TYR A 44 0.19 -13.27 -5.32
N ALA A 45 0.13 -14.35 -6.09
CA ALA A 45 -1.12 -14.99 -6.44
C ALA A 45 -1.72 -15.66 -5.19
N ALA A 46 -2.98 -15.37 -4.88
CA ALA A 46 -3.69 -16.08 -3.81
C ALA A 46 -3.93 -17.56 -4.17
N SER A 47 -4.01 -17.87 -5.47
CA SER A 47 -4.07 -19.26 -5.95
C SER A 47 -2.75 -19.97 -5.70
N GLY A 48 -2.81 -21.16 -5.09
CA GLY A 48 -1.62 -21.94 -4.76
C GLY A 48 -0.84 -21.41 -3.55
N GLY A 49 -1.51 -20.77 -2.58
CA GLY A 49 -0.91 -20.47 -1.27
C GLY A 49 0.12 -19.33 -1.24
N GLY A 50 0.20 -18.50 -2.29
CA GLY A 50 1.12 -17.36 -2.32
C GLY A 50 2.53 -17.65 -2.86
N GLU A 51 2.74 -18.81 -3.48
CA GLU A 51 4.06 -19.22 -3.99
C GLU A 51 4.44 -18.49 -5.29
N ARG A 52 3.44 -18.03 -6.06
CA ARG A 52 3.68 -17.32 -7.33
C ARG A 52 3.77 -15.82 -7.12
N LEU A 53 4.94 -15.26 -7.37
CA LEU A 53 5.16 -13.82 -7.46
C LEU A 53 4.48 -13.25 -8.72
N LEU A 54 3.66 -12.22 -8.54
CA LEU A 54 2.99 -11.49 -9.63
C LEU A 54 3.74 -10.20 -9.99
N GLY A 55 4.50 -9.65 -9.06
CA GLY A 55 5.29 -8.43 -9.25
C GLY A 55 5.36 -7.62 -7.97
N GLY A 56 5.67 -6.34 -8.10
CA GLY A 56 5.71 -5.41 -6.99
C GLY A 56 6.11 -4.02 -7.45
N GLY A 57 6.10 -3.09 -6.51
CA GLY A 57 6.48 -1.71 -6.76
C GLY A 57 6.89 -1.00 -5.48
N TRP A 58 7.13 0.29 -5.61
CA TRP A 58 7.46 1.16 -4.49
C TRP A 58 6.23 1.94 -4.04
N ILE A 59 6.04 2.03 -2.74
CA ILE A 59 4.94 2.77 -2.14
C ILE A 59 5.22 4.26 -2.30
N LYS A 60 4.37 4.97 -3.04
CA LYS A 60 4.47 6.43 -3.22
C LYS A 60 3.90 7.19 -2.02
N SER A 61 2.80 6.70 -1.46
CA SER A 61 2.10 7.30 -0.33
C SER A 61 1.26 6.24 0.37
N ALA A 62 1.22 6.30 1.69
CA ALA A 62 0.32 5.49 2.50
C ALA A 62 -0.86 6.37 2.93
N ALA A 63 -2.06 6.04 2.45
CA ALA A 63 -3.28 6.59 3.02
C ALA A 63 -3.64 5.75 4.24
N GLY A 64 -3.58 6.35 5.42
CA GLY A 64 -4.14 5.71 6.61
C GLY A 64 -5.64 5.56 6.41
N GLY A 65 -6.14 4.33 6.40
CA GLY A 65 -7.59 4.10 6.49
C GLY A 65 -8.10 4.81 7.74
N ALA A 66 -9.22 5.53 7.61
CA ALA A 66 -9.80 6.28 8.72
C ALA A 66 -10.01 5.36 9.93
N TRP A 67 -9.15 5.50 10.94
CA TRP A 67 -9.39 4.93 12.24
C TRP A 67 -10.66 5.58 12.76
N SER A 68 -11.79 4.85 12.72
CA SER A 68 -12.95 5.20 13.53
C SER A 68 -12.62 4.86 14.98
N ALA A 69 -11.73 5.66 15.58
CA ALA A 69 -11.43 5.65 16.98
C ALA A 69 -12.72 6.04 17.72
N ARG A 70 -13.48 5.05 18.18
CA ARG A 70 -14.16 5.23 19.45
C ARG A 70 -13.03 5.26 20.48
N ASP A 71 -12.80 6.45 21.01
CA ASP A 71 -11.77 6.82 22.01
C ASP A 71 -10.38 7.18 21.44
N GLY A 72 -10.32 8.35 20.80
CA GLY A 72 -9.37 9.40 21.13
C GLY A 72 -7.88 9.21 20.85
N PHE A 73 -7.45 9.48 19.61
CA PHE A 73 -6.25 10.29 19.30
C PHE A 73 -6.27 10.67 17.80
N GLN A 74 -6.52 11.94 17.47
CA GLN A 74 -6.36 12.42 16.09
C GLN A 74 -4.88 12.73 15.84
N ALA A 75 -4.22 11.88 15.05
CA ALA A 75 -2.98 12.26 14.40
C ALA A 75 -3.33 13.12 13.17
N THR A 76 -3.25 14.44 13.30
CA THR A 76 -3.31 15.35 12.15
C THR A 76 -2.02 15.17 11.35
N ALA A 77 -2.01 14.27 10.39
CA ALA A 77 -1.02 14.29 9.33
C ALA A 77 -1.31 15.53 8.46
N THR A 78 -0.65 16.64 8.79
CA THR A 78 -0.53 17.79 7.88
C THR A 78 0.09 17.27 6.58
N SER A 79 -0.73 17.10 5.56
CA SER A 79 -0.26 16.96 4.18
C SER A 79 0.42 18.26 3.82
N GLY A 80 1.75 18.30 4.01
CA GLY A 80 2.59 19.27 3.35
C GLY A 80 2.51 18.96 1.86
N ALA A 81 1.91 19.88 1.11
CA ALA A 81 1.97 19.92 -0.34
C ALA A 81 3.45 19.95 -0.77
N GLY A 82 4.00 18.77 -1.05
CA GLY A 82 5.25 18.61 -1.80
C GLY A 82 4.86 18.28 -3.22
N GLU A 83 5.04 19.23 -4.13
CA GLU A 83 4.78 19.11 -5.57
C GLU A 83 5.38 17.81 -6.11
N ALA A 84 4.53 16.86 -6.49
CA ALA A 84 4.94 15.66 -7.20
C ALA A 84 5.26 16.05 -8.65
N LEU A 85 6.52 16.43 -8.87
CA LEU A 85 7.06 16.74 -10.18
C LEU A 85 6.92 15.49 -11.08
N ALA A 86 6.14 15.65 -12.15
CA ALA A 86 5.93 14.63 -13.17
C ALA A 86 7.26 14.16 -13.77
N ALA A 87 7.56 12.87 -13.65
CA ALA A 87 8.65 12.26 -14.40
C ALA A 87 8.21 12.08 -15.86
N VAL A 88 8.54 13.06 -16.70
CA VAL A 88 8.50 12.92 -18.16
C VAL A 88 9.72 12.09 -18.58
N SER A 89 9.52 10.97 -19.27
CA SER A 89 10.58 10.28 -20.01
C SER A 89 10.67 10.86 -21.41
N ARG A 90 11.86 11.31 -21.80
CA ARG A 90 12.23 11.61 -23.20
C ARG A 90 12.47 10.33 -23.98
#